data_AF-A0A7L3LPR7-F1
#
_entry.id   AF-A0A7L3LPR7-F1
#
_cell.length_a   1.000
_cell.length_b   1.000
_cell.length_c   1.000
_cell.angle_alpha   90.00
_cell.angle_beta   90.00
_cell.angle_gamma   90.00
#
_symmetry.space_group_name_H-M   'P 1'
#
loop_
_entity.id
_entity.type
_entity.pdbx_description
1 polymer ?
#
loop_
_entity_poly.entity_id
_entity_poly.type
_entity_poly.pdbx_seq_one_letter_code
_entity_poly.pdbx_strand_id
1 'polypeptide(L)'
;MIGVGTNLVTCPLQPSLGCVYKLVEVNGSPCLKLTEDEEKMTIPGVKTIYRLYDTAGHPFMDLMALEEEPSPTAGQELMVHVLGQLGETKKVIPTTVEPLHRTYFRDGQVCEPLPSLPEVRNHAQMSLNQLNPAHRQLHQPQPYPVGPT
;
A
#
# COMPACT_ATOMS: atom_id res chain seq x y z
N MET A 1 33.99 1.77 -8.06
CA MET A 1 32.94 1.02 -8.78
C MET A 1 32.69 -0.27 -8.01
N ILE A 2 31.44 -0.61 -7.70
CA ILE A 2 31.07 -1.88 -7.06
C ILE A 2 30.25 -2.67 -8.08
N GLY A 3 30.72 -3.86 -8.46
CA GLY A 3 29.97 -4.78 -9.31
C GLY A 3 29.17 -5.74 -8.43
N VAL A 4 27.86 -5.82 -8.66
CA VAL A 4 26.97 -6.74 -7.94
C VAL A 4 26.24 -7.60 -8.98
N GLY A 5 26.35 -8.92 -8.86
CA GLY A 5 25.79 -9.88 -9.82
C GLY A 5 24.72 -10.76 -9.19
N THR A 6 25.04 -12.04 -8.98
CA THR A 6 24.11 -13.11 -8.59
C THR A 6 23.18 -12.73 -7.44
N ASN A 7 23.70 -12.23 -6.31
CA ASN A 7 22.87 -11.95 -5.14
C ASN A 7 21.79 -10.87 -5.38
N LEU A 8 22.05 -9.89 -6.26
CA LEU A 8 21.08 -8.84 -6.60
C LEU A 8 19.98 -9.36 -7.53
N VAL A 9 20.34 -10.24 -8.47
CA VAL A 9 19.41 -10.72 -9.49
C VAL A 9 18.55 -11.88 -8.98
N THR A 10 19.11 -12.76 -8.14
CA THR A 10 18.42 -13.99 -7.72
C THR A 10 17.84 -13.92 -6.32
N CYS A 11 18.22 -12.94 -5.50
CA CYS A 11 17.78 -12.79 -4.10
C CYS A 11 17.80 -14.14 -3.34
N PRO A 12 18.95 -14.85 -3.26
CA PRO A 12 18.96 -16.28 -2.93
C PRO A 12 18.42 -16.63 -1.53
N LEU A 13 18.38 -15.67 -0.60
CA LEU A 13 17.79 -15.86 0.73
C LEU A 13 16.24 -15.83 0.71
N GLN A 14 15.65 -15.12 -0.26
CA GLN A 14 14.20 -15.02 -0.47
C GLN A 14 13.93 -14.74 -1.96
N PRO A 15 13.90 -15.78 -2.81
CA PRO A 15 13.81 -15.62 -4.27
C PRO A 15 12.40 -15.24 -4.76
N SER A 16 11.43 -15.09 -3.86
CA SER A 16 10.04 -14.76 -4.17
C SER A 16 9.44 -13.77 -3.17
N LEU A 17 8.59 -12.86 -3.65
CA LEU A 17 7.92 -11.87 -2.81
C LEU A 17 6.63 -12.39 -2.14
N GLY A 18 6.01 -13.44 -2.66
CA GLY A 18 4.77 -14.01 -2.11
C GLY A 18 3.48 -13.30 -2.54
N CYS A 19 3.48 -12.55 -3.65
CA CYS A 19 2.29 -11.90 -4.17
C CYS A 19 1.18 -12.89 -4.54
N VAL A 20 -0.07 -12.49 -4.35
CA VAL A 20 -1.25 -13.31 -4.67
C VAL A 20 -2.28 -12.49 -5.47
N TYR A 21 -3.04 -13.18 -6.32
CA TYR A 21 -4.24 -12.63 -6.96
C TYR A 21 -5.48 -13.28 -6.32
N LYS A 22 -6.46 -12.45 -5.91
CA LYS A 22 -7.67 -12.89 -5.20
C LYS A 22 -8.88 -12.14 -5.73
N LEU A 23 -9.99 -12.87 -5.86
CA LEU A 23 -11.29 -12.29 -6.15
C LEU A 23 -11.82 -11.59 -4.89
N VAL A 24 -12.21 -10.32 -5.01
CA VAL A 24 -12.75 -9.52 -3.91
C VAL A 24 -14.23 -9.17 -4.08
N GLU A 25 -14.76 -9.27 -5.30
CA GLU A 25 -16.15 -8.97 -5.62
C GLU A 25 -16.59 -9.68 -6.92
N VAL A 26 -17.85 -10.13 -6.98
CA VAL A 26 -18.51 -10.63 -8.19
C VAL A 26 -19.91 -10.04 -8.28
N ASN A 27 -20.27 -9.43 -9.42
CA ASN A 27 -21.60 -8.86 -9.65
C ASN A 27 -22.06 -7.91 -8.53
N GLY A 28 -21.18 -7.05 -8.01
CA GLY A 28 -21.47 -6.14 -6.91
C GLY A 28 -21.58 -6.81 -5.53
N SER A 29 -21.28 -8.11 -5.42
CA SER A 29 -21.30 -8.86 -4.16
C SER A 29 -19.87 -9.10 -3.66
N PRO A 30 -19.47 -8.52 -2.51
CA PRO A 30 -18.14 -8.73 -1.94
C PRO A 30 -17.87 -10.20 -1.63
N CYS A 31 -16.64 -10.66 -1.91
CA CYS A 31 -16.20 -12.04 -1.74
C CYS A 31 -15.13 -12.14 -0.64
N LEU A 32 -15.40 -12.95 0.37
CA LEU A 32 -14.47 -13.27 1.46
C LEU A 32 -14.04 -14.73 1.36
N LYS A 33 -12.74 -14.98 1.28
CA LYS A 33 -12.16 -16.30 1.49
C LYS A 33 -11.86 -16.50 2.97
N LEU A 34 -12.59 -17.43 3.58
CA LEU A 34 -12.32 -17.90 4.94
C LEU A 34 -11.22 -18.97 4.95
N THR A 35 -10.47 -19.01 6.04
CA THR A 35 -9.36 -19.92 6.29
C THR A 35 -9.12 -19.95 7.81
N GLU A 36 -8.57 -21.04 8.34
CA GLU A 36 -8.24 -21.15 9.76
C GLU A 36 -7.15 -20.15 10.18
N ASP A 37 -6.30 -19.77 9.23
CA ASP A 37 -5.28 -18.74 9.38
C ASP A 37 -5.87 -17.36 9.06
N GLU A 38 -6.14 -16.55 10.08
CA GLU A 38 -6.75 -15.21 9.96
C GLU A 38 -5.94 -14.28 9.04
N GLU A 39 -4.60 -14.37 9.04
CA GLU A 39 -3.75 -13.53 8.18
C GLU A 39 -3.91 -13.85 6.69
N LYS A 40 -4.43 -15.04 6.37
CA LYS A 40 -4.71 -15.48 4.99
C LYS A 40 -6.15 -15.22 4.55
N MET A 41 -6.99 -14.67 5.43
CA MET A 41 -8.32 -14.22 5.03
C MET A 41 -8.22 -13.01 4.10
N THR A 42 -9.07 -12.97 3.09
CA THR A 42 -9.07 -11.86 2.12
C THR A 42 -9.96 -10.73 2.59
N ILE A 43 -9.54 -9.47 2.47
CA ILE A 43 -10.43 -8.33 2.72
C ILE A 43 -11.38 -8.19 1.52
N PRO A 44 -12.71 -8.29 1.71
CA PRO A 44 -13.69 -8.27 0.63
C PRO A 44 -13.86 -6.86 0.02
N GLY A 45 -14.57 -6.77 -1.11
CA GLY A 45 -14.96 -5.51 -1.77
C GLY A 45 -13.89 -4.88 -2.67
N VAL A 46 -14.31 -4.06 -3.63
CA VAL A 46 -13.38 -3.21 -4.40
C VAL A 46 -12.85 -2.10 -3.50
N LYS A 47 -11.54 -1.87 -3.53
CA LYS A 47 -10.86 -0.96 -2.60
C LYS A 47 -10.00 0.07 -3.31
N THR A 48 -9.99 1.28 -2.75
CA THR A 48 -9.03 2.32 -3.05
C THR A 48 -8.04 2.45 -1.90
N ILE A 49 -6.75 2.63 -2.22
CA ILE A 49 -5.69 2.79 -1.23
C ILE A 49 -5.25 4.24 -1.19
N TYR A 50 -5.11 4.78 0.01
CA TYR A 50 -4.66 6.13 0.26
C TYR A 50 -3.43 6.13 1.16
N ARG A 51 -2.40 6.90 0.80
CA ARG A 51 -1.26 7.16 1.66
C ARG A 51 -1.51 8.41 2.51
N LEU A 52 -1.34 8.26 3.81
CA LEU A 52 -1.54 9.32 4.80
C LEU A 52 -0.19 9.90 5.21
N TYR A 53 -0.09 11.23 5.17
CA TYR A 53 1.13 11.97 5.51
C TYR A 53 0.99 12.78 6.79
N ASP A 54 2.08 12.89 7.53
CA ASP A 54 2.18 13.67 8.77
C ASP A 54 2.54 15.14 8.49
N THR A 55 2.63 15.96 9.55
CA THR A 55 3.02 17.37 9.44
C THR A 55 4.45 17.59 8.96
N ALA A 56 5.31 16.58 9.05
CA ALA A 56 6.68 16.61 8.54
C ALA A 56 6.76 16.19 7.05
N GLY A 57 5.64 15.80 6.44
CA GLY A 57 5.57 15.35 5.06
C GLY A 57 6.06 13.91 4.85
N HIS A 58 6.18 13.12 5.92
CA HIS A 58 6.48 11.70 5.81
C HIS A 58 5.19 10.88 5.75
N PRO A 59 5.14 9.84 4.91
CA PRO A 59 4.03 8.91 4.95
C PRO A 59 4.12 8.07 6.23
N PHE A 60 3.02 7.98 6.97
CA PHE A 60 2.98 7.26 8.25
C PHE A 60 2.05 6.04 8.25
N MET A 61 1.16 5.92 7.25
CA MET A 61 0.23 4.79 7.11
C MET A 61 -0.38 4.75 5.70
N ASP A 62 -0.71 3.54 5.22
CA ASP A 62 -1.59 3.36 4.07
C ASP A 62 -2.99 2.91 4.55
N LEU A 63 -4.02 3.65 4.16
CA LEU A 63 -5.42 3.39 4.45
C LEU A 63 -6.07 2.65 3.28
N MET A 64 -6.86 1.63 3.59
CA MET A 64 -7.75 0.98 2.62
C MET A 64 -9.18 1.45 2.87
N ALA A 65 -9.87 1.90 1.83
CA ALA A 65 -11.30 2.21 1.90
C ALA A 65 -12.01 1.53 0.74
N LEU A 66 -13.31 1.26 0.88
CA LEU A 66 -14.12 0.80 -0.25
C LEU A 66 -14.16 1.88 -1.35
N GLU A 67 -14.35 1.46 -2.60
CA GLU A 67 -14.41 2.41 -3.73
C GLU A 67 -15.63 3.33 -3.64
N GLU A 68 -16.73 2.85 -3.07
CA GLU A 68 -17.96 3.59 -2.81
C GLU A 68 -17.90 4.52 -1.58
N GLU A 69 -16.89 4.39 -0.72
CA GLU A 69 -16.71 5.27 0.43
C GLU A 69 -16.23 6.66 0.01
N PRO A 70 -16.64 7.73 0.71
CA PRO A 70 -16.07 9.05 0.49
C PRO A 70 -14.55 9.02 0.68
N SER A 71 -13.81 9.61 -0.27
CA SER A 71 -12.36 9.73 -0.13
C SER A 71 -11.99 10.46 1.17
N PRO A 72 -11.00 9.97 1.94
CA PRO A 72 -10.50 10.66 3.11
C PRO A 72 -9.96 12.04 2.73
N THR A 73 -10.14 13.01 3.63
CA THR A 73 -9.70 14.39 3.41
C THR A 73 -8.62 14.79 4.41
N ALA A 74 -7.71 15.66 3.99
CA ALA A 74 -6.71 16.24 4.86
C ALA A 74 -7.36 17.02 6.02
N GLY A 75 -6.84 16.85 7.23
CA GLY A 75 -7.35 17.50 8.45
C GLY A 75 -8.59 16.85 9.06
N GLN A 76 -9.16 15.82 8.43
CA GLN A 76 -10.29 15.07 8.98
C GLN A 76 -9.80 13.90 9.85
N GLU A 77 -10.43 13.69 11.02
CA GLU A 77 -10.16 12.50 11.84
C GLU A 77 -10.70 11.24 11.16
N LEU A 78 -9.85 10.22 11.10
CA LEU A 78 -10.16 8.89 10.59
C LEU A 78 -9.97 7.87 11.70
N MET A 79 -10.91 6.93 11.79
CA MET A 79 -10.76 5.71 12.55
C MET A 79 -10.15 4.66 11.63
N VAL A 80 -9.10 3.97 12.08
CA VAL A 80 -8.40 2.97 11.27
C VAL A 80 -8.13 1.73 12.10
N HIS A 81 -8.46 0.56 11.55
CA HIS A 81 -8.17 -0.73 12.15
C HIS A 81 -6.82 -1.23 11.64
N VAL A 82 -5.79 -1.22 12.48
CA VAL A 82 -4.44 -1.58 12.01
C VAL A 82 -4.32 -3.09 11.81
N LEU A 83 -3.97 -3.52 10.59
CA LEU A 83 -3.74 -4.93 10.30
C LEU A 83 -2.56 -5.48 11.13
N GLY A 84 -2.70 -6.73 11.58
CA GLY A 84 -1.69 -7.39 12.43
C GLY A 84 -1.69 -6.93 13.90
N GLN A 85 -2.57 -5.99 14.29
CA GLN A 85 -2.75 -5.54 15.67
C GLN A 85 -4.21 -5.83 16.08
N LEU A 86 -4.43 -7.00 16.69
CA LEU A 86 -5.78 -7.51 16.98
C LEU A 86 -6.58 -6.50 17.82
N GLY A 87 -7.67 -5.98 17.26
CA GLY A 87 -8.60 -5.08 17.94
C GLY A 87 -8.10 -3.65 18.18
N GLU A 88 -6.93 -3.27 17.66
CA GLU A 88 -6.41 -1.91 17.83
C GLU A 88 -7.01 -0.97 16.77
N THR A 89 -7.81 -0.02 17.24
CA THR A 89 -8.33 1.07 16.41
C THR A 89 -7.57 2.35 16.72
N LYS A 90 -7.05 3.02 15.70
CA LYS A 90 -6.31 4.28 15.84
C LYS A 90 -7.12 5.44 15.29
N LYS A 91 -7.06 6.56 16.00
CA LYS A 91 -7.50 7.87 15.52
C LYS A 91 -6.32 8.55 14.85
N VAL A 92 -6.46 8.90 13.59
CA VAL A 92 -5.41 9.58 12.82
C VAL A 92 -5.98 10.82 12.13
N ILE A 93 -5.15 11.85 11.99
CA ILE A 93 -5.51 13.08 11.28
C ILE A 93 -4.38 13.36 10.28
N PRO A 94 -4.55 13.00 8.98
CA PRO A 94 -3.53 13.23 7.97
C PRO A 94 -3.46 14.71 7.59
N THR A 95 -2.26 15.21 7.30
CA THR A 95 -2.08 16.54 6.70
C THR A 95 -2.23 16.51 5.19
N THR A 96 -1.88 15.39 4.57
CA THR A 96 -2.03 15.14 3.14
C THR A 96 -2.51 13.71 2.96
N VAL A 97 -3.36 13.53 1.96
CA VAL A 97 -3.92 12.25 1.55
C VAL A 97 -3.62 12.06 0.07
N GLU A 98 -2.98 10.96 -0.29
CA GLU A 98 -2.63 10.65 -1.68
C GLU A 98 -3.29 9.32 -2.11
N PRO A 99 -4.14 9.31 -3.15
CA PRO A 99 -4.61 8.06 -3.74
C PRO A 99 -3.46 7.33 -4.46
N LEU A 100 -3.24 6.05 -4.15
CA LEU A 100 -2.13 5.26 -4.68
C LEU A 100 -2.47 4.51 -5.98
N HIS A 101 -3.74 4.16 -6.18
CA HIS A 101 -4.18 3.47 -7.40
C HIS A 101 -4.37 4.45 -8.56
N ARG A 102 -3.84 4.09 -9.74
CA ARG A 102 -4.08 4.79 -11.02
C ARG A 102 -4.59 3.81 -12.06
N THR A 103 -5.55 4.26 -12.88
CA THR A 103 -6.10 3.42 -13.95
C THR A 103 -5.28 3.60 -15.23
N TYR A 104 -4.43 2.62 -15.56
CA TYR A 104 -3.69 2.63 -16.83
C TYR A 104 -4.44 1.92 -17.98
N PHE A 105 -5.36 1.02 -17.65
CA PHE A 105 -6.08 0.22 -18.63
C PHE A 105 -7.55 0.09 -18.23
N ARG A 106 -8.46 0.42 -19.15
CA ARG A 106 -9.92 0.34 -18.94
C ARG A 106 -10.58 -0.06 -20.26
N ASP A 107 -11.55 -0.97 -20.19
CA ASP A 107 -12.37 -1.38 -21.34
C ASP A 107 -11.57 -1.78 -22.60
N GLY A 108 -10.45 -2.48 -22.39
CA GLY A 108 -9.59 -2.94 -23.49
C GLY A 108 -8.62 -1.89 -24.04
N GLN A 109 -8.55 -0.69 -23.45
CA GLN A 109 -7.74 0.41 -23.94
C GLN A 109 -6.79 0.96 -22.87
N VAL A 110 -5.63 1.42 -23.31
CA VAL A 110 -4.67 2.16 -22.47
C VAL A 110 -5.18 3.58 -22.30
N CYS A 111 -5.40 4.02 -21.06
CA CYS A 111 -5.97 5.34 -20.75
C CYS A 111 -4.92 6.41 -20.48
N GLU A 112 -3.72 6.01 -20.07
CA GLU A 112 -2.61 6.91 -19.71
C GLU A 112 -1.29 6.37 -20.26
N PRO A 113 -0.34 7.24 -20.66
CA PRO A 113 1.00 6.80 -21.02
C PRO A 113 1.73 6.24 -19.79
N LEU A 114 2.49 5.17 -19.99
CA LEU A 114 3.35 4.63 -18.94
C LEU A 114 4.49 5.61 -18.65
N PRO A 115 4.91 5.76 -17.37
CA PRO A 115 6.05 6.59 -17.02
C PRO A 115 7.34 6.01 -17.62
N SER A 116 8.24 6.91 -18.01
CA SER A 116 9.58 6.56 -18.50
C SER A 116 10.47 6.02 -17.38
N LEU A 117 11.54 5.30 -17.74
CA LEU A 117 12.50 4.78 -16.76
C LEU A 117 13.11 5.86 -15.85
N PRO A 118 13.50 7.06 -16.34
CA PRO A 118 13.97 8.14 -15.48
C PRO A 118 12.90 8.63 -14.50
N GLU A 119 11.64 8.73 -14.91
CA GLU A 119 10.53 9.13 -14.04
C GLU A 119 10.29 8.10 -12.94
N VAL A 120 10.26 6.81 -13.28
CA VAL A 120 10.12 5.71 -12.30
C VAL A 120 11.29 5.71 -11.31
N ARG A 121 12.52 5.89 -11.80
CA ARG A 121 13.72 5.98 -10.94
C ARG A 121 13.65 7.17 -9.98
N ASN A 122 13.29 8.34 -10.50
CA ASN A 122 13.18 9.56 -9.70
C ASN A 122 12.07 9.42 -8.66
N HIS A 123 10.92 8.88 -9.05
CA HIS A 123 9.81 8.59 -8.13
C HIS A 123 10.28 7.68 -6.99
N ALA A 124 10.91 6.53 -7.30
CA ALA A 124 11.41 5.61 -6.28
C ALA A 124 12.42 6.28 -5.33
N GLN A 125 13.34 7.09 -5.86
CA GLN A 125 14.31 7.82 -5.04
C GLN A 125 13.64 8.85 -4.11
N MET A 126 12.65 9.60 -4.62
CA MET A 126 11.90 10.58 -3.84
C MET A 126 11.08 9.91 -2.74
N SER A 127 10.33 8.85 -3.08
CA SER A 127 9.53 8.09 -2.09
C SER A 127 10.40 7.49 -0.99
N LEU A 128 11.55 6.92 -1.34
CA LEU A 128 12.51 6.41 -0.34
C LEU A 128 13.08 7.53 0.52
N ASN A 129 13.35 8.72 -0.04
CA ASN A 129 13.86 9.85 0.73
C ASN A 129 12.82 10.39 1.72
N GLN A 130 11.55 10.39 1.35
CA GLN A 130 10.41 10.81 2.17
C GLN A 130 10.01 9.80 3.24
N LEU A 131 10.34 8.51 3.08
CA LEU A 131 9.97 7.51 4.07
C LEU A 131 10.73 7.74 5.39
N ASN A 132 10.03 7.67 6.52
CA ASN A 132 10.63 7.82 7.85
C ASN A 132 11.81 6.82 8.00
N PRO A 133 12.98 7.26 8.51
CA PRO A 133 14.14 6.38 8.71
C PRO A 133 13.83 5.06 9.43
N ALA A 134 12.86 5.04 10.34
CA ALA A 134 12.45 3.84 11.08
C ALA A 134 11.95 2.70 10.17
N HIS A 135 11.30 3.02 9.05
CA HIS A 135 10.83 2.04 8.07
C HIS A 135 11.90 1.67 7.04
N ARG A 136 12.99 2.45 6.93
CA ARG A 136 14.07 2.24 5.95
C ARG A 136 15.22 1.37 6.46
N GLN A 137 15.20 1.00 7.74
CA GLN A 137 16.27 0.20 8.32
C GLN A 137 16.32 -1.18 7.66
N LEU A 138 17.53 -1.64 7.33
CA LEU A 138 17.73 -2.97 6.75
C LEU A 138 17.61 -4.09 7.79
N HIS A 139 17.80 -3.76 9.06
CA HIS A 139 17.73 -4.70 10.18
C HIS A 139 16.64 -4.23 11.13
N GLN A 140 15.64 -5.10 11.36
CA GLN A 140 14.52 -4.85 12.28
C GLN A 140 13.79 -3.50 12.03
N PRO A 141 13.37 -3.18 10.78
CA PRO A 141 12.60 -1.96 10.54
C PRO A 141 11.29 -1.97 11.33
N GLN A 142 10.81 -0.79 11.71
CA GLN A 142 9.47 -0.66 12.27
C GLN A 142 8.43 -1.01 11.19
N PRO A 143 7.44 -1.87 11.48
CA PRO A 143 6.37 -2.18 10.55
C PRO A 143 5.65 -0.91 10.09
N TYR A 144 5.41 -0.81 8.78
CA TYR A 144 4.63 0.28 8.21
C TYR A 144 3.13 -0.02 8.39
N PRO A 145 2.36 0.84 9.09
CA PRO A 145 0.96 0.57 9.36
C PRO A 145 0.12 0.55 8.08
N VAL A 146 -0.75 -0.45 7.98
CA VAL A 146 -1.78 -0.55 6.93
C VAL A 146 -3.08 -0.97 7.60
N GLY A 147 -4.20 -0.39 7.20
CA GLY A 147 -5.49 -0.71 7.82
C GLY A 147 -6.69 -0.25 7.01
N PRO A 148 -7.83 -0.95 7.10
CA PRO A 148 -9.09 -0.40 6.61
C PRO A 148 -9.62 0.71 7.53
N THR A 149 -10.48 1.56 6.97
CA THR A 149 -11.42 2.43 7.71
C THR A 149 -12.32 1.64 8.66
#